data_AF-A0AAV8WYA3-F1
#
_entry.id   AF-A0AAV8WYA3-F1
#
_cell.length_a   1.000
_cell.length_b   1.000
_cell.length_c   1.000
_cell.angle_alpha   90.00
_cell.angle_beta   90.00
_cell.angle_gamma   90.00
#
_symmetry.space_group_name_H-M   'P 1'
#
loop_
_entity.id
_entity.type
_entity.pdbx_description
1 polymer ?
#
loop_
_entity_poly.entity_id
_entity_poly.type
_entity_poly.pdbx_seq_one_letter_code
_entity_poly.pdbx_strand_id
1 'polypeptide(L)'
;MSGKRGLLTLKEKIDIMETYNREKLSVRDLSKRFNIEKTQAAGIVKSKSELLSKWQSNVNTGMKRSFLKPMGLNIDKLCYDWFVKARNKGIPLSGIKCNDLDEFINIDTNLILEDDKDLVSADYIPAQTETANISDDSDEEAEIINNQTNNVTNYQQAIRLVKDLQEFSKNKGDSSAMEMLSDLELHFQDGMFKTKTRQTTLFEFFSVP
;
A
#
# COMPACT_ATOMS: atom_id res chain seq x y z
N MET A 1 -13.84 -33.33 -6.10
CA MET A 1 -14.85 -32.93 -5.11
C MET A 1 -14.59 -31.49 -4.71
N SER A 2 -15.16 -30.51 -5.43
CA SER A 2 -15.06 -29.10 -5.02
C SER A 2 -16.11 -28.87 -3.93
N GLY A 3 -15.72 -29.17 -2.69
CA GLY A 3 -16.55 -28.90 -1.51
C GLY A 3 -16.67 -27.40 -1.31
N LYS A 4 -17.86 -26.94 -0.89
CA LYS A 4 -18.09 -25.54 -0.53
C LYS A 4 -17.07 -25.14 0.55
N ARG A 5 -16.18 -24.18 0.26
CA ARG A 5 -15.16 -23.70 1.19
C ARG A 5 -15.82 -23.07 2.44
N GLY A 6 -15.96 -23.88 3.49
CA GLY A 6 -16.47 -23.44 4.78
C GLY A 6 -15.46 -22.54 5.48
N LEU A 7 -15.89 -21.32 5.84
CA LEU A 7 -15.10 -20.43 6.68
C LEU A 7 -15.31 -20.80 8.15
N LEU A 8 -14.20 -21.13 8.83
CA LEU A 8 -14.17 -21.46 10.25
C LEU A 8 -14.10 -20.19 11.10
N THR A 9 -14.91 -20.16 12.16
CA THR A 9 -14.88 -19.15 13.24
C THR A 9 -13.62 -19.30 14.09
N LEU A 10 -13.31 -18.28 14.91
CA LEU A 10 -12.19 -18.34 15.83
C LEU A 10 -12.38 -19.48 16.85
N LYS A 11 -13.60 -19.65 17.37
CA LYS A 11 -13.93 -20.74 18.30
C LYS A 11 -13.67 -22.12 17.69
N GLU A 12 -14.20 -22.38 16.49
CA GLU A 12 -13.98 -23.66 15.81
C GLU A 12 -12.49 -23.95 15.57
N LYS A 13 -11.69 -22.94 15.24
CA LYS A 13 -10.24 -23.09 15.08
C LYS A 13 -9.53 -23.44 16.39
N ILE A 14 -9.98 -22.89 17.52
CA ILE A 14 -9.45 -23.21 18.85
C ILE A 14 -9.83 -24.64 19.23
N ASP A 15 -11.08 -25.07 19.01
CA ASP A 15 -11.52 -26.45 19.29
C ASP A 15 -10.71 -27.48 18.46
N ILE A 16 -10.43 -27.18 17.20
CA ILE A 16 -9.56 -28.00 16.34
C ILE A 16 -8.13 -28.06 16.90
N MET A 17 -7.61 -26.93 17.39
CA MET A 17 -6.27 -26.86 18.00
C MET A 17 -6.20 -27.64 19.33
N GLU A 18 -7.22 -27.55 20.18
CA GLU A 18 -7.27 -28.30 21.44
C GLU A 18 -7.33 -29.80 21.19
N THR A 19 -8.18 -30.25 20.27
CA THR A 19 -8.24 -31.66 19.87
C THR A 19 -6.92 -32.16 19.29
N TYR A 20 -6.25 -31.35 18.47
CA TYR A 20 -4.90 -31.66 17.98
C TYR A 20 -3.89 -31.85 19.12
N ASN A 21 -3.87 -30.94 20.10
CA ASN A 21 -2.94 -31.04 21.22
C ASN A 21 -3.25 -32.22 22.17
N ARG A 22 -4.53 -32.49 22.42
CA ARG A 22 -4.98 -33.56 23.33
C ARG A 22 -4.76 -34.95 22.75
N GLU A 23 -5.13 -35.13 21.48
CA GLU A 23 -5.18 -36.46 20.84
C GLU A 23 -3.99 -36.71 19.90
N LYS A 24 -3.12 -35.69 19.66
CA LYS A 24 -1.93 -35.76 18.79
C LYS A 24 -2.24 -36.32 17.39
N LEU A 25 -3.41 -35.98 16.86
CA LEU A 25 -3.90 -36.47 15.58
C LEU A 25 -3.10 -35.91 14.40
N SER A 26 -3.03 -36.66 13.30
CA SER A 26 -2.47 -36.14 12.05
C SER A 26 -3.36 -35.06 11.45
N VAL A 27 -2.76 -34.15 10.66
CA VAL A 27 -3.49 -33.17 9.83
C VAL A 27 -4.57 -33.83 8.97
N ARG A 28 -4.31 -35.06 8.48
CA ARG A 28 -5.27 -35.83 7.70
C ARG A 28 -6.49 -36.26 8.53
N ASP A 29 -6.28 -36.62 9.79
CA ASP A 29 -7.34 -37.08 10.67
C ASP A 29 -8.19 -35.91 11.17
N LEU A 30 -7.57 -34.76 11.45
CA LEU A 30 -8.28 -33.51 11.72
C LEU A 30 -9.18 -33.10 10.55
N SER A 31 -8.66 -33.19 9.32
CA SER A 31 -9.41 -32.90 8.09
C SER A 31 -10.67 -33.76 7.97
N LYS A 32 -10.56 -35.07 8.25
CA LYS A 32 -11.71 -35.98 8.24
C LYS A 32 -12.69 -35.69 9.38
N ARG A 33 -12.20 -35.52 10.61
CA ARG A 33 -13.05 -35.37 11.81
C ARG A 33 -13.87 -34.09 11.78
N PHE A 34 -13.28 -33.00 11.33
CA PHE A 34 -13.95 -31.70 11.27
C PHE A 34 -14.55 -31.40 9.89
N ASN A 35 -14.43 -32.32 8.93
CA ASN A 35 -14.87 -32.14 7.55
C ASN A 35 -14.32 -30.84 6.92
N ILE A 36 -13.02 -30.59 7.13
CA ILE A 36 -12.30 -29.42 6.62
C ILE A 36 -11.24 -29.85 5.61
N GLU A 37 -10.80 -28.91 4.77
CA GLU A 37 -9.71 -29.19 3.83
C GLU A 37 -8.38 -29.40 4.57
N LYS A 38 -7.53 -30.29 4.06
CA LYS A 38 -6.20 -30.57 4.64
C LYS A 38 -5.35 -29.30 4.78
N THR A 39 -5.44 -28.39 3.81
CA THR A 39 -4.75 -27.10 3.83
C THR A 39 -5.23 -26.22 4.98
N GLN A 40 -6.53 -26.23 5.28
CA GLN A 40 -7.08 -25.50 6.41
C GLN A 40 -6.60 -26.07 7.74
N ALA A 41 -6.62 -27.41 7.88
CA ALA A 41 -6.11 -28.09 9.07
C ALA A 41 -4.61 -27.78 9.30
N ALA A 42 -3.78 -27.87 8.24
CA ALA A 42 -2.37 -27.52 8.30
C ALA A 42 -2.14 -26.06 8.68
N GLY A 43 -2.93 -25.14 8.10
CA GLY A 43 -2.88 -23.72 8.41
C GLY A 43 -3.18 -23.43 9.87
N ILE A 44 -4.23 -24.06 10.44
CA ILE A 44 -4.62 -23.90 11.85
C ILE A 44 -3.49 -24.36 12.78
N VAL A 45 -2.88 -25.52 12.49
CA VAL A 45 -1.77 -26.04 13.29
C VAL A 45 -0.56 -25.10 13.22
N LYS A 46 -0.26 -24.54 12.05
CA LYS A 46 0.86 -23.59 11.85
C LYS A 46 0.64 -22.27 12.58
N SER A 47 -0.58 -21.73 12.57
CA SER A 47 -0.92 -20.42 13.17
C SER A 47 -1.32 -20.52 14.66
N LYS A 48 -0.76 -21.48 15.41
CA LYS A 48 -1.16 -21.76 16.81
C LYS A 48 -1.05 -20.55 17.73
N SER A 49 0.10 -19.89 17.72
CA SER A 49 0.40 -18.74 18.59
C SER A 49 -0.54 -17.57 18.32
N GLU A 50 -0.77 -17.26 17.05
CA GLU A 50 -1.66 -16.17 16.64
C GLU A 50 -3.12 -16.42 17.04
N LEU A 51 -3.60 -17.67 16.91
CA LEU A 51 -4.95 -18.03 17.31
C LEU A 51 -5.15 -17.89 18.82
N LEU A 52 -4.16 -18.30 19.63
CA LEU A 52 -4.22 -18.14 21.09
C LEU A 52 -4.15 -16.68 21.52
N SER A 53 -3.27 -15.88 20.90
CA SER A 53 -3.20 -14.44 21.16
C SER A 53 -4.53 -13.74 20.82
N LYS A 54 -5.14 -14.10 19.68
CA LYS A 54 -6.48 -13.59 19.31
C LYS A 54 -7.57 -14.09 20.25
N TRP A 55 -7.49 -15.32 20.75
CA TRP A 55 -8.46 -15.83 21.72
C TRP A 55 -8.40 -15.05 23.04
N GLN A 56 -7.18 -14.75 23.50
CA GLN A 56 -6.95 -13.97 24.72
C GLN A 56 -7.36 -12.49 24.59
N SER A 57 -7.26 -11.90 23.40
CA SER A 57 -7.68 -10.51 23.17
C SER A 57 -9.20 -10.30 23.15
N ASN A 58 -9.99 -11.35 23.45
CA ASN A 58 -11.46 -11.35 23.50
C ASN A 58 -12.12 -10.70 22.27
N VAL A 59 -11.48 -10.83 21.10
CA VAL A 59 -12.09 -10.41 19.84
C VAL A 59 -13.31 -11.28 19.54
N ASN A 60 -14.28 -10.72 18.82
CA ASN A 60 -15.54 -11.39 18.50
C ASN A 60 -15.30 -12.82 17.97
N THR A 61 -15.68 -13.82 18.77
CA THR A 61 -15.40 -15.25 18.53
C THR A 61 -16.19 -15.83 17.35
N GLY A 62 -17.30 -15.20 16.98
CA GLY A 62 -18.11 -15.54 15.80
C GLY A 62 -17.55 -15.00 14.48
N MET A 63 -16.47 -14.21 14.53
CA MET A 63 -15.90 -13.60 13.34
C MET A 63 -15.19 -14.65 12.46
N LYS A 64 -15.67 -14.80 11.22
CA LYS A 64 -15.14 -15.77 10.23
C LYS A 64 -14.03 -15.20 9.35
N ARG A 65 -13.94 -13.87 9.23
CA ARG A 65 -12.95 -13.16 8.42
C ARG A 65 -12.39 -11.98 9.22
N SER A 66 -11.08 -11.82 9.24
CA SER A 66 -10.42 -10.60 9.71
C SER A 66 -9.95 -9.78 8.52
N PHE A 67 -9.95 -8.45 8.65
CA PHE A 67 -9.30 -7.58 7.69
C PHE A 67 -7.81 -7.92 7.58
N LEU A 68 -7.30 -8.02 6.35
CA LEU A 68 -5.90 -8.40 6.10
C LEU A 68 -4.92 -7.29 6.47
N LYS A 69 -5.37 -6.02 6.48
CA LYS A 69 -4.52 -4.85 6.76
C LYS A 69 -5.30 -3.79 7.54
N PRO A 70 -4.66 -3.10 8.50
CA PRO A 70 -5.28 -2.02 9.28
C PRO A 70 -5.52 -0.75 8.46
N MET A 71 -4.92 -0.62 7.26
CA MET A 71 -5.04 0.58 6.42
C MET A 71 -6.49 0.90 6.05
N GLY A 72 -7.34 -0.12 5.87
CA GLY A 72 -8.77 0.07 5.59
C GLY A 72 -9.53 0.70 6.75
N LEU A 73 -9.08 0.49 8.00
CA LEU A 73 -9.73 1.07 9.17
C LEU A 73 -9.63 2.60 9.19
N ASN A 74 -8.59 3.18 8.59
CA ASN A 74 -8.45 4.62 8.48
C ASN A 74 -9.47 5.21 7.51
N ILE A 75 -9.75 4.50 6.41
CA ILE A 75 -10.77 4.90 5.44
C ILE A 75 -12.15 4.78 6.08
N ASP A 76 -12.44 3.65 6.72
CA ASP A 76 -13.71 3.45 7.42
C ASP A 76 -13.94 4.53 8.48
N LYS A 77 -12.89 4.90 9.24
CA LYS A 77 -12.94 5.98 10.23
C LYS A 77 -13.20 7.33 9.57
N LEU A 78 -12.50 7.67 8.49
CA LEU A 78 -12.68 8.92 7.77
C LEU A 78 -14.10 9.03 7.19
N CYS A 79 -14.59 7.96 6.58
CA CYS A 79 -15.96 7.86 6.05
C CYS A 79 -16.99 8.00 7.17
N TYR A 80 -16.78 7.36 8.32
CA TYR A 80 -17.64 7.50 9.49
C TYR A 80 -17.66 8.94 10.02
N ASP A 81 -16.49 9.56 10.20
CA ASP A 81 -16.37 10.94 10.68
C ASP A 81 -17.07 11.92 9.73
N TRP A 82 -16.91 11.71 8.42
CA TRP A 82 -17.62 12.48 7.40
C TRP A 82 -19.13 12.27 7.49
N PHE A 83 -19.59 11.02 7.64
CA PHE A 83 -21.01 10.69 7.73
C PHE A 83 -21.67 11.35 8.95
N VAL A 84 -21.01 11.30 10.10
CA VAL A 84 -21.46 11.98 11.32
C VAL A 84 -21.56 13.48 11.11
N LYS A 85 -20.55 14.10 10.49
CA LYS A 85 -20.57 15.54 10.16
C LYS A 85 -21.69 15.89 9.19
N ALA A 86 -21.91 15.08 8.15
CA ALA A 86 -22.97 15.29 7.17
C ALA A 86 -24.36 15.16 7.80
N ARG A 87 -24.56 14.16 8.67
CA ARG A 87 -25.82 13.97 9.40
C ARG A 87 -26.10 15.09 10.40
N ASN A 88 -25.08 15.57 11.10
CA ASN A 88 -25.20 16.73 12.00
C ASN A 88 -25.55 18.02 11.26
N LYS A 89 -25.18 18.13 9.98
CA LYS A 89 -25.60 19.22 9.08
C LYS A 89 -26.99 19.02 8.48
N GLY A 90 -27.70 17.94 8.83
CA GLY A 90 -29.03 17.65 8.31
C GLY A 90 -29.04 17.13 6.88
N ILE A 91 -27.89 16.71 6.33
CA ILE A 91 -27.83 16.16 4.97
C ILE A 91 -28.47 14.76 4.98
N PRO A 92 -29.49 14.51 4.14
CA PRO A 92 -30.15 13.21 4.07
C PRO A 92 -29.24 12.19 3.38
N LEU A 93 -28.61 11.32 4.16
CA LEU A 93 -27.68 10.28 3.68
C LEU A 93 -28.41 9.00 3.22
N SER A 94 -29.62 9.15 2.67
CA SER A 94 -30.41 8.04 2.13
C SER A 94 -29.98 7.76 0.69
N GLY A 95 -29.51 6.55 0.41
CA GLY A 95 -28.75 6.21 -0.79
C GLY A 95 -29.48 6.23 -2.14
N ILE A 96 -30.67 6.81 -2.30
CA ILE A 96 -31.40 6.75 -3.58
C ILE A 96 -32.29 7.99 -3.85
N LYS A 97 -31.85 9.22 -3.55
CA LYS A 97 -32.50 10.45 -4.08
C LYS A 97 -31.54 11.60 -4.36
N CYS A 98 -30.40 11.32 -5.01
CA CYS A 98 -29.67 12.37 -5.72
C CYS A 98 -29.81 12.09 -7.21
N ASN A 99 -30.84 12.66 -7.83
CA ASN A 99 -30.93 12.73 -9.30
C ASN A 99 -29.92 13.74 -9.87
N ASP A 100 -29.29 14.54 -9.00
CA ASP A 100 -28.28 15.55 -9.34
C ASP A 100 -26.89 15.03 -8.93
N LEU A 101 -26.47 13.92 -9.55
CA LEU A 101 -25.11 13.38 -9.44
C LEU A 101 -24.03 14.38 -9.91
N ASP A 102 -24.42 15.34 -10.75
CA ASP A 102 -23.53 16.33 -11.35
C ASP A 102 -22.99 17.35 -10.34
N GLU A 103 -23.63 17.54 -9.18
CA GLU A 103 -23.17 18.53 -8.19
C GLU A 103 -22.18 17.93 -7.17
N PHE A 104 -22.13 16.61 -7.02
CA PHE A 104 -21.33 15.95 -5.98
C PHE A 104 -20.08 15.20 -6.49
N ILE A 105 -19.93 15.02 -7.80
CA ILE A 105 -18.76 14.37 -8.40
C ILE A 105 -17.98 15.39 -9.22
N ASN A 106 -17.16 16.21 -8.54
CA ASN A 106 -16.11 16.95 -9.22
C ASN A 106 -14.85 17.00 -8.35
N ILE A 107 -14.36 15.82 -7.98
CA ILE A 107 -13.07 15.64 -7.30
C ILE A 107 -11.96 15.35 -8.34
N ASP A 108 -12.32 14.96 -9.58
CA ASP A 108 -11.39 14.50 -10.61
C ASP A 108 -11.28 15.46 -11.81
N THR A 109 -11.01 16.75 -11.58
CA THR A 109 -10.68 17.69 -12.68
C THR A 109 -9.20 17.66 -13.08
N ASN A 110 -8.37 16.81 -12.45
CA ASN A 110 -6.94 16.68 -12.76
C ASN A 110 -6.57 15.35 -13.44
N LEU A 111 -7.55 14.55 -13.85
CA LEU A 111 -7.29 13.36 -14.65
C LEU A 111 -7.12 13.78 -16.11
N ILE A 112 -5.87 13.85 -16.57
CA ILE A 112 -5.56 14.05 -17.98
C ILE A 112 -6.07 12.80 -18.72
N LEU A 113 -7.13 12.95 -19.49
CA LEU A 113 -7.63 11.95 -20.42
C LEU A 113 -6.75 12.01 -21.68
N GLU A 114 -6.16 10.88 -22.07
CA GLU A 114 -5.34 10.79 -23.27
C GLU A 114 -6.22 10.92 -24.53
N ASP A 115 -6.44 12.16 -24.96
CA ASP A 115 -6.73 12.52 -26.34
C ASP A 115 -5.83 13.69 -26.74
N ASP A 116 -4.52 13.51 -26.59
CA ASP A 116 -3.55 14.23 -27.41
C ASP A 116 -2.55 13.23 -27.96
N LYS A 117 -2.81 12.87 -29.22
CA LYS A 117 -1.86 12.23 -30.11
C LYS A 117 -0.59 13.07 -30.09
N ASP A 118 0.53 12.47 -29.69
CA ASP A 118 1.77 12.57 -30.47
C ASP A 118 2.69 11.38 -30.16
N LEU A 119 2.52 10.39 -31.02
CA LEU A 119 3.51 9.38 -31.37
C LEU A 119 4.70 10.05 -32.06
N VAL A 120 5.90 10.04 -31.48
CA VAL A 120 7.17 9.84 -32.21
C VAL A 120 8.20 9.29 -31.20
N SER A 121 8.43 7.98 -31.14
CA SER A 121 9.37 7.17 -31.93
C SER A 121 10.85 7.33 -31.57
N ALA A 122 11.52 6.17 -31.61
CA ALA A 122 12.94 5.93 -31.85
C ALA A 122 13.84 5.81 -30.62
N ASP A 123 14.05 4.56 -30.22
CA ASP A 123 15.36 3.93 -30.12
C ASP A 123 16.53 4.82 -30.59
N TYR A 124 17.40 5.23 -29.67
CA TYR A 124 18.75 5.62 -30.01
C TYR A 124 19.72 5.28 -28.86
N ILE A 125 20.45 4.18 -29.04
CA ILE A 125 21.73 3.91 -28.37
C ILE A 125 22.83 4.34 -29.35
N PRO A 126 23.82 5.13 -28.90
CA PRO A 126 25.23 4.74 -29.08
C PRO A 126 26.03 5.03 -27.80
N ALA A 127 26.71 4.04 -27.24
CA ALA A 127 28.09 3.62 -27.59
C ALA A 127 29.19 4.51 -26.98
N GLN A 128 30.10 3.80 -26.30
CA GLN A 128 31.35 4.23 -25.69
C GLN A 128 32.33 4.80 -26.73
N THR A 129 33.23 5.71 -26.34
CA THR A 129 34.70 5.49 -26.24
C THR A 129 35.50 6.80 -26.17
N GLU A 130 36.41 6.85 -25.18
CA GLU A 130 37.81 7.30 -25.22
C GLU A 130 38.22 8.75 -25.51
N THR A 131 39.13 9.25 -24.65
CA THR A 131 40.39 10.01 -24.88
C THR A 131 40.59 10.99 -23.72
N ALA A 132 41.76 11.29 -23.15
CA ALA A 132 43.13 10.83 -23.27
C ALA A 132 43.88 11.30 -21.99
N ASN A 133 45.04 10.69 -21.75
CA ASN A 133 45.99 11.00 -20.68
C ASN A 133 46.42 12.47 -20.60
N ILE A 134 46.60 12.98 -19.38
CA ILE A 134 47.69 13.92 -19.03
C ILE A 134 48.29 13.44 -17.70
N SER A 135 49.58 13.13 -17.75
CA SER A 135 50.50 12.99 -16.62
C SER A 135 50.81 14.36 -16.01
N ASP A 136 50.91 14.48 -14.68
CA ASP A 136 52.16 14.95 -14.04
C ASP A 136 52.12 14.76 -12.52
N ASP A 137 53.32 14.56 -11.99
CA ASP A 137 53.74 14.29 -10.62
C ASP A 137 53.58 15.53 -9.71
N SER A 138 52.96 15.41 -8.52
CA SER A 138 53.17 16.28 -7.34
C SER A 138 52.25 15.87 -6.17
N ASP A 139 52.87 15.52 -5.04
CA ASP A 139 52.25 15.29 -3.73
C ASP A 139 51.54 16.55 -3.19
N GLU A 140 50.21 16.51 -3.05
CA GLU A 140 49.46 17.28 -2.05
C GLU A 140 48.24 16.48 -1.57
N GLU A 141 48.07 16.40 -0.25
CA GLU A 141 46.98 15.71 0.45
C GLU A 141 45.62 16.34 0.12
N ALA A 142 44.97 15.81 -0.93
CA ALA A 142 43.59 16.15 -1.25
C ALA A 142 42.64 15.39 -0.31
N GLU A 143 41.88 16.16 0.47
CA GLU A 143 40.73 15.66 1.25
C GLU A 143 39.87 14.72 0.39
N ILE A 144 39.61 13.53 0.93
CA ILE A 144 38.73 12.54 0.33
C ILE A 144 37.32 13.14 0.33
N ILE A 145 36.97 13.84 -0.74
CA ILE A 145 35.58 14.15 -1.07
C ILE A 145 34.92 12.79 -1.32
N ASN A 146 34.18 12.33 -0.32
CA ASN A 146 33.36 11.13 -0.39
C ASN A 146 32.25 11.38 -1.42
N ASN A 147 32.57 11.14 -2.69
CA ASN A 147 31.64 11.06 -3.80
C ASN A 147 30.76 9.80 -3.63
N GLN A 148 29.95 9.77 -2.57
CA GLN A 148 28.76 8.95 -2.56
C GLN A 148 27.84 9.55 -3.61
N THR A 149 27.83 8.95 -4.79
CA THR A 149 26.81 9.19 -5.79
C THR A 149 25.47 8.79 -5.16
N ASN A 150 24.77 9.78 -4.61
CA ASN A 150 23.40 9.66 -4.12
C ASN A 150 22.48 9.48 -5.32
N ASN A 151 22.61 8.36 -6.03
CA ASN A 151 21.75 8.04 -7.15
C ASN A 151 20.41 7.61 -6.58
N VAL A 152 19.44 8.51 -6.63
CA VAL A 152 18.08 8.27 -6.16
C VAL A 152 17.38 7.34 -7.14
N THR A 153 17.21 6.07 -6.77
CA THR A 153 16.66 5.05 -7.68
C THR A 153 15.15 5.04 -7.76
N ASN A 154 14.45 5.70 -6.83
CA ASN A 154 12.99 5.76 -6.81
C ASN A 154 12.45 6.95 -5.99
N TYR A 155 11.18 7.31 -6.22
CA TYR A 155 10.50 8.41 -5.52
C TYR A 155 10.43 8.21 -4.00
N GLN A 156 10.37 6.97 -3.50
CA GLN A 156 10.34 6.72 -2.05
C GLN A 156 11.67 7.05 -1.38
N GLN A 157 12.79 6.76 -2.04
CA GLN A 157 14.13 7.13 -1.60
C GLN A 157 14.30 8.66 -1.67
N ALA A 158 13.80 9.30 -2.73
CA ALA A 158 13.81 10.75 -2.89
C ALA A 158 13.13 11.45 -1.70
N ILE A 159 11.90 11.01 -1.35
CA ILE A 159 11.12 11.59 -0.26
C ILE A 159 11.80 11.41 1.10
N ARG A 160 12.45 10.26 1.35
CA ARG A 160 13.20 10.06 2.60
C ARG A 160 14.35 11.05 2.72
N LEU A 161 15.14 11.21 1.66
CA LEU A 161 16.26 12.14 1.64
C LEU A 161 15.80 13.60 1.81
N VAL A 162 14.69 13.99 1.18
CA VAL A 162 14.11 15.32 1.36
C VAL A 162 13.71 15.57 2.81
N LYS A 163 13.16 14.56 3.51
CA LYS A 163 12.81 14.68 4.93
C LYS A 163 14.03 14.80 5.84
N ASP A 164 15.08 14.04 5.56
CA ASP A 164 16.35 14.14 6.29
C ASP A 164 16.96 15.55 6.09
N LEU A 165 16.88 16.09 4.87
CA LEU A 165 17.32 17.47 4.56
C LEU A 165 16.45 18.54 5.21
N GLN A 166 15.13 18.35 5.29
CA GLN A 166 14.22 19.25 6.00
C GLN A 166 14.54 19.30 7.48
N GLU A 167 14.82 18.15 8.10
CA GLU A 167 15.24 18.07 9.50
C GLU A 167 16.59 18.79 9.72
N PHE A 168 17.55 18.60 8.81
CA PHE A 168 18.82 19.31 8.85
C PHE A 168 18.65 20.83 8.71
N SER A 169 17.87 21.28 7.72
CA SER A 169 17.57 22.70 7.47
C SER A 169 16.87 23.34 8.68
N LYS A 170 15.91 22.64 9.29
CA LYS A 170 15.23 23.05 10.52
C LYS A 170 16.20 23.21 11.69
N ASN A 171 17.14 22.29 11.85
CA ASN A 171 18.16 22.35 12.89
C ASN A 171 19.17 23.51 12.67
N LYS A 172 19.40 23.90 11.42
CA LYS A 172 20.25 25.05 11.06
C LYS A 172 19.51 26.39 11.04
N GLY A 173 18.18 26.38 11.10
CA GLY A 173 17.35 27.58 11.03
C GLY A 173 17.29 28.21 9.64
N ASP A 174 17.57 27.44 8.58
CA ASP A 174 17.55 27.93 7.21
C ASP A 174 16.13 27.85 6.61
N SER A 175 15.38 28.95 6.73
CA SER A 175 14.01 29.04 6.24
C SER A 175 13.90 28.96 4.71
N SER A 176 14.94 29.40 3.98
CA SER A 176 14.96 29.41 2.52
C SER A 176 15.11 27.98 1.98
N ALA A 177 16.03 27.21 2.58
CA ALA A 177 16.17 25.79 2.26
C ALA A 177 14.89 25.00 2.57
N MET A 178 14.19 25.34 3.66
CA MET A 178 12.95 24.65 4.04
C MET A 178 11.84 24.82 2.99
N GLU A 179 11.69 26.02 2.44
CA GLU A 179 10.72 26.30 1.37
C GLU A 179 11.04 25.50 0.09
N MET A 180 12.30 25.54 -0.37
CA MET A 180 12.72 24.77 -1.55
C MET A 180 12.53 23.26 -1.36
N LEU A 181 12.77 22.75 -0.15
CA LEU A 181 12.58 21.33 0.16
C LEU A 181 11.09 20.95 0.22
N SER A 182 10.20 21.86 0.60
CA SER A 182 8.74 21.65 0.55
C SER A 182 8.26 21.51 -0.89
N ASP A 183 8.71 22.39 -1.78
CA ASP A 183 8.38 22.31 -3.20
C ASP A 183 8.91 21.03 -3.84
N LEU A 184 10.13 20.63 -3.45
CA LEU A 184 10.74 19.39 -3.91
C LEU A 184 10.00 18.14 -3.40
N GLU A 185 9.52 18.16 -2.15
CA GLU A 185 8.68 17.09 -1.61
C GLU A 185 7.37 16.96 -2.40
N LEU A 186 6.71 18.08 -2.69
CA LEU A 186 5.49 18.10 -3.50
C LEU A 186 5.72 17.48 -4.88
N HIS A 187 6.82 17.85 -5.55
CA HIS A 187 7.17 17.30 -6.86
C HIS A 187 7.34 15.77 -6.84
N PHE A 188 8.03 15.23 -5.84
CA PHE A 188 8.21 13.77 -5.75
C PHE A 188 6.93 13.03 -5.36
N GLN A 189 6.07 13.63 -4.53
CA GLN A 189 4.76 13.08 -4.22
C GLN A 189 3.88 13.03 -5.48
N ASP A 190 3.80 14.13 -6.23
CA ASP A 190 3.07 14.22 -7.48
C ASP A 190 3.58 13.19 -8.52
N GLY A 191 4.90 13.05 -8.65
CA GLY A 191 5.52 12.01 -9.48
C GLY A 191 5.13 10.58 -9.08
N MET A 192 4.94 10.32 -7.78
CA MET A 192 4.47 9.02 -7.29
C MET A 192 3.02 8.74 -7.72
N PHE A 193 2.14 9.75 -7.68
CA PHE A 193 0.74 9.62 -8.09
C PHE A 193 0.55 9.59 -9.61
N LYS A 194 1.48 10.16 -10.38
CA LYS A 194 1.53 10.09 -11.84
C LYS A 194 1.95 8.72 -12.39
N THR A 195 2.45 7.81 -11.55
CA THR A 195 2.74 6.44 -12.00
C THR A 195 1.44 5.76 -12.46
N LYS A 196 1.35 5.46 -13.77
CA LYS A 196 0.16 4.92 -14.44
C LYS A 196 -0.40 3.73 -13.65
N THR A 197 -1.58 3.88 -13.05
CA THR A 197 -2.35 2.73 -12.57
C THR A 197 -3.16 2.21 -13.75
N ARG A 198 -3.14 0.88 -13.97
CA ARG A 198 -3.92 0.22 -15.03
C ARG A 198 -5.41 0.13 -14.66
N GLN A 199 -5.97 1.19 -14.11
CA GLN A 199 -7.36 1.22 -13.71
C GLN A 199 -8.21 1.58 -14.93
N THR A 200 -8.98 0.61 -15.42
CA THR A 200 -10.03 0.84 -16.42
C THR A 200 -11.13 1.70 -15.80
N THR A 201 -11.73 2.59 -16.57
CA THR A 201 -12.84 3.39 -16.08
C THR A 201 -14.03 2.49 -15.70
N LEU A 202 -14.89 2.97 -14.80
CA LEU A 202 -16.10 2.26 -14.38
C LEU A 202 -17.02 1.97 -15.58
N PHE A 203 -17.04 2.87 -16.57
CA PHE A 203 -17.74 2.69 -17.84
C PHE A 203 -17.12 1.58 -18.70
N GLU A 204 -15.80 1.54 -18.86
CA GLU A 204 -15.12 0.45 -19.58
C GLU A 204 -15.34 -0.90 -18.90
N PHE A 205 -15.31 -0.95 -17.56
CA PHE A 205 -15.57 -2.18 -16.81
C PHE A 205 -16.96 -2.76 -17.09
N PHE A 206 -17.98 -1.91 -17.24
CA PHE A 206 -19.35 -2.30 -17.57
C PHE A 206 -19.62 -2.42 -19.07
N SER A 207 -18.66 -2.07 -19.93
CA SER A 207 -18.80 -2.13 -21.39
C SER A 207 -18.21 -3.40 -22.01
N VAL A 208 -17.67 -4.32 -21.21
CA VAL A 208 -17.24 -5.64 -21.69
C VAL A 208 -18.49 -6.53 -21.89
N PRO A 209 -18.74 -7.06 -23.12
CA PRO A 209 -19.92 -7.86 -23.43
C PRO A 209 -19.94 -9.24 -22.74
#